data_AF-A0A4Y7Q3N1-F1
#
_entry.id   AF-A0A4Y7Q3N1-F1
#
_cell.length_a   1.000
_cell.length_b   1.000
_cell.length_c   1.000
_cell.angle_alpha   90.00
_cell.angle_beta   90.00
_cell.angle_gamma   90.00
#
_symmetry.space_group_name_H-M   'P 1'
#
loop_
_entity.id
_entity.type
_entity.pdbx_description
1 polymer ?
#
loop_
_entity_poly.entity_id
_entity_poly.type
_entity_poly.pdbx_seq_one_letter_code
_entity_poly.pdbx_strand_id
1 'polypeptide(L)'
;MELWKLQRHHNFSEDYKLISVLTPMGKNLIDDNRVDMVIDPNAEFGAMIQNRTNLPLYPYLFYFDCSNFSIIPWYVPPTGMDGRHVDPPLLPESTFPIGFGNDGAPPYEFFLPKGEKRDVGFFKLYLTTSPTDLSCISRGSAFESARGAGASRQIHPDIWGSKLVTVFMKEA
;
A
#
# COMPACT_ATOMS: atom_id res chain seq x y z
N MET A 1 4.23 -9.86 -2.90
CA MET A 1 3.36 -8.71 -3.20
C MET A 1 3.02 -8.73 -4.67
N GLU A 2 1.73 -8.58 -4.90
CA GLU A 2 1.05 -8.45 -6.18
C GLU A 2 0.26 -7.14 -6.15
N LEU A 3 0.01 -6.54 -7.32
CA LEU A 3 -0.83 -5.36 -7.49
C LEU A 3 -1.97 -5.70 -8.45
N TRP A 4 -3.19 -5.32 -8.09
CA TRP A 4 -4.38 -5.70 -8.82
C TRP A 4 -5.20 -4.46 -9.17
N LYS A 5 -5.76 -4.42 -10.38
CA LYS A 5 -6.91 -3.55 -10.66
C LYS A 5 -8.12 -4.17 -9.96
N LEU A 6 -8.95 -3.35 -9.33
CA LEU A 6 -10.11 -3.78 -8.59
C LEU A 6 -11.38 -3.55 -9.41
N GLN A 7 -12.35 -4.46 -9.23
CA GLN A 7 -13.70 -4.32 -9.76
C GLN A 7 -14.66 -4.13 -8.59
N ARG A 8 -15.50 -3.09 -8.68
CA ARG A 8 -16.53 -2.79 -7.70
C ARG A 8 -17.81 -3.51 -8.05
N HIS A 9 -18.31 -4.29 -7.09
CA HIS A 9 -19.58 -4.97 -7.13
C HIS A 9 -20.51 -4.39 -6.07
N HIS A 10 -21.80 -4.34 -6.37
CA HIS A 10 -22.82 -3.95 -5.41
C HIS A 10 -23.63 -5.18 -5.03
N ASN A 11 -23.61 -5.52 -3.74
CA ASN A 11 -24.33 -6.66 -3.18
C ASN A 11 -25.23 -6.19 -2.05
N PHE A 12 -26.15 -7.04 -1.61
CA PHE A 12 -26.90 -6.82 -0.38
C PHE A 12 -26.29 -7.65 0.75
N SER A 13 -26.08 -7.05 1.92
CA SER A 13 -25.76 -7.78 3.15
C SER A 13 -26.94 -8.65 3.59
N GLU A 14 -26.73 -9.52 4.57
CA GLU A 14 -27.82 -10.29 5.21
C GLU A 14 -28.93 -9.38 5.76
N ASP A 15 -28.58 -8.19 6.25
CA ASP A 15 -29.52 -7.15 6.69
C ASP A 15 -30.12 -6.29 5.55
N TYR A 16 -30.04 -6.72 4.29
CA TYR A 16 -30.52 -6.00 3.10
C TYR A 16 -29.92 -4.60 2.89
N LYS A 17 -28.74 -4.30 3.47
CA LYS A 17 -28.02 -3.06 3.20
C LYS A 17 -27.20 -3.22 1.93
N LEU A 18 -27.23 -2.21 1.06
CA LEU A 18 -26.36 -2.17 -0.11
C LEU A 18 -24.90 -2.03 0.36
N ILE A 19 -24.08 -3.03 0.05
CA ILE A 19 -22.64 -3.05 0.32
C ILE A 19 -21.89 -3.01 -1.00
N SER A 20 -20.75 -2.32 -1.01
CA SER A 20 -19.82 -2.35 -2.14
C SER A 20 -18.67 -3.29 -1.81
N VAL A 21 -18.43 -4.28 -2.66
CA VAL A 21 -17.35 -5.24 -2.53
C VAL A 21 -16.35 -5.02 -3.65
N LEU A 22 -15.07 -4.88 -3.30
CA LEU A 22 -13.98 -4.78 -4.25
C LEU A 22 -13.28 -6.12 -4.38
N THR A 23 -13.12 -6.60 -5.61
CA THR A 23 -12.43 -7.85 -5.92
C THR A 23 -11.31 -7.61 -6.93
N PRO A 24 -10.18 -8.34 -6.84
CA PRO A 24 -9.16 -8.32 -7.86
C PRO A 24 -9.72 -8.73 -9.23
N MET A 25 -9.36 -7.99 -10.28
CA MET A 25 -9.74 -8.25 -11.65
C MET A 25 -8.51 -8.31 -12.57
N GLY A 26 -8.55 -9.21 -13.54
CA GLY A 26 -7.50 -9.35 -14.55
C GLY A 26 -6.30 -10.14 -14.02
N LYS A 27 -5.10 -9.60 -14.23
CA LYS A 27 -3.83 -10.23 -13.83
C LYS A 27 -3.09 -9.35 -12.83
N ASN A 28 -2.19 -9.95 -12.05
CA ASN A 28 -1.20 -9.19 -11.28
C ASN A 28 -0.44 -8.25 -12.23
N LEU A 29 -0.41 -6.96 -11.89
CA LEU A 29 0.22 -5.90 -12.66
C LEU A 29 1.74 -5.84 -12.45
N ILE A 30 2.25 -6.46 -11.37
CA ILE A 30 3.69 -6.54 -11.10
C ILE A 30 4.30 -7.67 -11.92
N ASP A 31 5.18 -7.30 -12.83
CA ASP A 31 6.06 -8.19 -13.59
C ASP A 31 7.51 -7.79 -13.33
N ASP A 32 8.35 -8.72 -12.87
CA ASP A 32 9.75 -8.48 -12.50
C ASP A 32 10.01 -7.17 -11.70
N ASN A 33 9.26 -6.96 -10.61
CA ASN A 33 9.32 -5.76 -9.77
C ASN A 33 9.03 -4.44 -10.50
N ARG A 34 8.34 -4.52 -11.63
CA ARG A 34 7.93 -3.40 -12.46
C ARG A 34 6.44 -3.45 -12.75
N VAL A 35 5.82 -2.29 -12.85
CA VAL A 35 4.45 -2.10 -13.34
C VAL A 35 4.53 -1.11 -14.49
N ASP A 36 3.96 -1.47 -15.64
CA ASP A 36 3.72 -0.54 -16.75
C ASP A 36 2.22 -0.39 -16.94
N MET A 37 1.69 0.79 -16.64
CA MET A 37 0.25 1.03 -16.70
C MET A 37 -0.11 2.29 -17.48
N VAL A 38 -1.20 2.17 -18.23
CA VAL A 38 -1.94 3.31 -18.78
C VAL A 38 -2.89 3.80 -17.70
N ILE A 39 -2.88 5.10 -17.43
CA ILE A 39 -3.69 5.70 -16.38
C ILE A 39 -5.15 5.75 -16.82
N ASP A 40 -6.00 5.20 -15.97
CA ASP A 40 -7.45 5.26 -16.03
C ASP A 40 -7.91 5.95 -14.74
N PRO A 41 -8.45 7.17 -14.80
CA PRO A 41 -8.78 7.96 -13.62
C PRO A 41 -9.92 7.35 -12.79
N ASN A 42 -10.60 6.32 -13.30
CA ASN A 42 -11.65 5.60 -12.57
C ASN A 42 -11.18 4.22 -12.11
N ALA A 43 -9.91 3.88 -12.31
CA ALA A 43 -9.37 2.60 -11.90
C ALA A 43 -8.96 2.62 -10.43
N GLU A 44 -9.50 1.67 -9.70
CA GLU A 44 -9.18 1.40 -8.30
C GLU A 44 -8.16 0.26 -8.23
N PHE A 45 -7.22 0.34 -7.29
CA PHE A 45 -6.12 -0.61 -7.13
C PHE A 45 -5.98 -1.08 -5.69
N GLY A 46 -5.50 -2.31 -5.55
CA GLY A 46 -5.17 -2.90 -4.27
C GLY A 46 -3.94 -3.80 -4.37
N ALA A 47 -3.25 -4.00 -3.26
CA ALA A 47 -2.11 -4.89 -3.18
C ALA A 47 -2.48 -6.18 -2.43
N MET A 48 -1.88 -7.30 -2.83
CA MET A 48 -1.98 -8.56 -2.09
C MET A 48 -0.60 -9.02 -1.67
N ILE A 49 -0.41 -9.28 -0.37
CA ILE A 49 0.83 -9.82 0.17
C ILE A 49 0.59 -11.28 0.53
N GLN A 50 1.44 -12.17 0.01
CA GLN A 50 1.46 -13.58 0.39
C GLN A 50 2.65 -13.81 1.33
N ASN A 51 2.38 -14.34 2.51
CA ASN A 51 3.39 -14.90 3.38
C ASN A 51 3.59 -16.37 3.03
N ARG A 52 4.81 -16.75 2.70
CA ARG A 52 5.20 -18.14 2.39
C ARG A 52 6.13 -18.69 3.46
N THR A 53 6.02 -18.15 4.67
CA THR A 53 6.83 -18.55 5.80
C THR A 53 5.96 -19.00 6.94
N ASN A 54 6.61 -19.67 7.89
CA ASN A 54 6.04 -20.09 9.16
C ASN A 54 6.05 -18.98 10.23
N LEU A 55 6.51 -17.77 9.91
CA LEU A 55 6.56 -16.66 10.84
C LEU A 55 5.38 -15.71 10.61
N PRO A 56 4.73 -15.21 11.67
CA PRO A 56 3.80 -14.11 11.53
C PRO A 56 4.56 -12.80 11.26
N LEU A 57 3.98 -11.92 10.44
CA LEU A 57 4.65 -10.73 9.95
C LEU A 57 3.78 -9.48 10.07
N TYR A 58 4.47 -8.35 10.20
CA TYR A 58 3.91 -7.01 10.12
C TYR A 58 4.34 -6.37 8.78
N PRO A 59 3.42 -6.23 7.81
CA PRO A 59 3.69 -5.55 6.56
C PRO A 59 3.54 -4.05 6.69
N TYR A 60 4.43 -3.31 6.02
CA TYR A 60 4.37 -1.86 5.90
C TYR A 60 4.58 -1.50 4.43
N LEU A 61 3.55 -0.95 3.81
CA LEU A 61 3.57 -0.60 2.39
C LEU A 61 3.51 0.91 2.23
N PHE A 62 4.54 1.46 1.59
CA PHE A 62 4.64 2.87 1.25
C PHE A 62 4.68 3.04 -0.27
N TYR A 63 4.08 4.12 -0.76
CA TYR A 63 4.18 4.57 -2.14
C TYR A 63 4.93 5.90 -2.19
N PHE A 64 6.00 5.95 -2.96
CA PHE A 64 6.73 7.17 -3.26
C PHE A 64 6.22 7.75 -4.58
N ASP A 65 5.58 8.90 -4.49
CA ASP A 65 5.07 9.68 -5.61
C ASP A 65 6.17 10.64 -6.08
N CYS A 66 6.72 10.42 -7.29
CA CYS A 66 7.79 11.27 -7.80
C CYS A 66 7.30 12.60 -8.37
N SER A 67 5.99 12.78 -8.53
CA SER A 67 5.42 14.05 -8.97
C SER A 67 5.52 15.13 -7.90
N ASN A 68 5.38 14.75 -6.62
CA ASN A 68 5.43 15.69 -5.48
C ASN A 68 6.47 15.30 -4.40
N PHE A 69 7.21 14.22 -4.63
CA PHE A 69 8.17 13.61 -3.70
C PHE A 69 7.59 13.21 -2.35
N SER A 70 6.28 12.96 -2.28
CA SER A 70 5.64 12.46 -1.06
C SER A 70 5.85 10.96 -0.92
N ILE A 71 5.98 10.51 0.33
CA ILE A 71 5.98 9.09 0.68
C ILE A 71 4.68 8.82 1.44
N ILE A 72 3.73 8.21 0.75
CA ILE A 72 2.37 7.98 1.20
C ILE A 72 2.30 6.58 1.81
N PRO A 73 1.88 6.43 3.07
CA PRO A 73 1.60 5.11 3.64
C PRO A 73 0.35 4.55 2.97
N TRP A 74 0.50 3.46 2.22
CA TRP A 74 -0.65 2.67 1.81
C TRP A 74 -1.12 1.85 3.00
N TYR A 75 -0.24 1.07 3.61
CA TYR A 75 -0.58 0.28 4.78
C TYR A 75 0.47 0.40 5.88
N VAL A 76 -0.01 0.68 7.09
CA VAL A 76 0.73 0.52 8.33
C VAL A 76 -0.17 -0.26 9.30
N PRO A 77 0.36 -1.25 10.04
CA PRO A 77 -0.44 -1.99 11.02
C PRO A 77 -1.06 -1.03 12.05
N PRO A 78 -2.33 -1.22 12.44
CA PRO A 78 -2.98 -0.36 13.42
C PRO A 78 -2.31 -0.50 14.79
N THR A 79 -2.48 0.53 15.62
CA THR A 79 -2.11 0.47 17.04
C THR A 79 -3.40 0.28 17.85
N GLY A 80 -3.37 -0.61 18.83
CA GLY A 80 -4.47 -0.85 19.77
C GLY A 80 -4.82 0.39 20.58
N MET A 81 -6.05 0.45 21.12
CA MET A 81 -6.57 1.61 21.85
C MET A 81 -5.76 1.97 23.11
N ASP A 82 -5.03 1.02 23.67
CA ASP A 82 -4.13 1.19 24.81
C ASP A 82 -2.70 1.60 24.39
N GLY A 83 -2.49 1.91 23.12
CA GLY A 83 -1.18 2.19 22.55
C GLY A 83 -0.31 0.96 22.34
N ARG A 84 -0.82 -0.26 22.58
CA ARG A 84 -0.09 -1.51 22.31
C ARG A 84 -0.28 -1.93 20.87
N HIS A 85 0.71 -2.63 20.34
CA HIS A 85 0.61 -3.19 19.00
C HIS A 85 -0.37 -4.35 18.97
N VAL A 86 -1.13 -4.43 17.88
CA VAL A 86 -2.07 -5.54 17.63
C VAL A 86 -1.33 -6.80 17.19
N ASP A 87 -2.04 -7.92 17.19
CA ASP A 87 -1.58 -9.17 16.60
C ASP A 87 -1.13 -8.97 15.14
N PRO A 88 -0.13 -9.73 14.68
CA PRO A 88 0.42 -9.60 13.34
C PRO A 88 -0.66 -9.85 12.28
N PRO A 89 -0.92 -8.89 11.37
CA PRO A 89 -2.01 -8.99 10.41
C PRO A 89 -1.74 -10.03 9.32
N LEU A 90 -0.46 -10.32 9.03
CA LEU A 90 -0.05 -11.29 8.02
C LEU A 90 0.43 -12.58 8.70
N LEU A 91 -0.50 -13.54 8.82
CA LEU A 91 -0.26 -14.84 9.45
C LEU A 91 0.69 -15.72 8.61
N PRO A 92 1.28 -16.76 9.22
CA PRO A 92 2.02 -17.79 8.49
C PRO A 92 1.21 -18.39 7.35
N GLU A 93 1.85 -18.62 6.20
CA GLU A 93 1.25 -19.27 5.03
C GLU A 93 -0.11 -18.67 4.57
N SER A 94 -0.33 -17.37 4.83
CA SER A 94 -1.58 -16.67 4.52
C SER A 94 -1.39 -15.53 3.50
N THR A 95 -2.51 -14.97 3.05
CA THR A 95 -2.54 -13.74 2.27
C THR A 95 -3.14 -12.60 3.07
N PHE A 96 -2.73 -11.37 2.74
CA PHE A 96 -3.24 -10.15 3.32
C PHE A 96 -3.55 -9.14 2.21
N PRO A 97 -4.82 -8.80 1.97
CA PRO A 97 -5.21 -7.76 1.02
C PRO A 97 -5.00 -6.37 1.64
N ILE A 98 -4.61 -5.40 0.80
CA ILE A 98 -4.43 -4.00 1.14
C ILE A 98 -5.22 -3.15 0.14
N GLY A 99 -6.11 -2.30 0.63
CA GLY A 99 -7.02 -1.45 -0.16
C GLY A 99 -8.25 -2.19 -0.69
N PHE A 100 -8.54 -3.39 -0.16
CA PHE A 100 -9.76 -4.15 -0.48
C PHE A 100 -9.97 -5.30 0.52
N GLY A 101 -11.18 -5.85 0.53
CA GLY A 101 -11.56 -6.90 1.48
C GLY A 101 -11.89 -6.33 2.86
N ASN A 102 -11.47 -7.03 3.92
CA ASN A 102 -11.82 -6.70 5.30
C ASN A 102 -10.73 -5.90 6.04
N ASP A 103 -9.76 -5.33 5.32
CA ASP A 103 -8.69 -4.53 5.92
C ASP A 103 -9.14 -3.11 6.32
N GLY A 104 -10.31 -2.68 5.84
CA GLY A 104 -10.89 -1.37 6.11
C GLY A 104 -10.20 -0.20 5.39
N ALA A 105 -9.18 -0.47 4.58
CA ALA A 105 -8.51 0.56 3.80
C ALA A 105 -9.26 0.82 2.49
N PRO A 106 -9.46 2.09 2.08
CA PRO A 106 -10.01 2.38 0.76
C PRO A 106 -9.05 1.88 -0.33
N PRO A 107 -9.56 1.59 -1.54
CA PRO A 107 -8.69 1.33 -2.68
C PRO A 107 -7.85 2.55 -3.01
N TYR A 108 -6.77 2.31 -3.75
CA TYR A 108 -5.87 3.37 -4.18
C TYR A 108 -6.09 3.72 -5.64
N GLU A 109 -5.80 4.96 -5.99
CA GLU A 109 -5.89 5.50 -7.33
C GLU A 109 -4.52 6.04 -7.74
N PHE A 110 -4.22 6.01 -9.03
CA PHE A 110 -3.05 6.65 -9.61
C PHE A 110 -3.50 7.78 -10.52
N PHE A 111 -2.77 8.89 -10.48
CA PHE A 111 -3.05 10.05 -11.33
C PHE A 111 -1.76 10.56 -11.96
N LEU A 112 -1.89 11.17 -13.14
CA LEU A 112 -0.82 11.99 -13.71
C LEU A 112 -1.06 13.44 -13.30
N PRO A 113 -0.01 14.21 -12.95
CA PRO A 113 -0.14 15.65 -12.81
C PRO A 113 -0.70 16.28 -14.08
N LYS A 114 -1.42 17.39 -13.91
CA LYS A 114 -2.03 18.10 -15.03
C LYS A 114 -0.98 18.51 -16.06
N GLY A 115 -1.11 18.01 -17.28
CA GLY A 115 -0.20 18.32 -18.40
C GLY A 115 0.96 17.34 -18.56
N GLU A 116 1.15 16.41 -17.62
CA GLU A 116 2.16 15.36 -17.72
C GLU A 116 1.61 14.15 -18.49
N LYS A 117 2.46 13.58 -19.34
CA LYS A 117 2.13 12.38 -20.14
C LYS A 117 2.66 11.10 -19.54
N ARG A 118 3.61 11.21 -18.60
CA ARG A 118 4.31 10.10 -17.96
C ARG A 118 4.67 10.49 -16.54
N ASP A 119 4.66 9.51 -15.66
CA ASP A 119 5.17 9.65 -14.30
C ASP A 119 5.76 8.32 -13.83
N VAL A 120 6.56 8.37 -12.78
CA VAL A 120 7.15 7.21 -12.12
C VAL A 120 6.86 7.24 -10.63
N GLY A 121 6.55 6.08 -10.07
CA GLY A 121 6.37 5.90 -8.64
C GLY A 121 7.09 4.65 -8.15
N PHE A 122 7.17 4.50 -6.84
CA PHE A 122 7.79 3.33 -6.24
C PHE A 122 6.98 2.80 -5.06
N PHE A 123 6.66 1.52 -5.07
CA PHE A 123 6.25 0.83 -3.85
C PHE A 123 7.46 0.35 -3.09
N LYS A 124 7.45 0.60 -1.79
CA LYS A 124 8.38 0.00 -0.85
C LYS A 124 7.60 -0.78 0.21
N LEU A 125 7.74 -2.10 0.16
CA LEU A 125 7.23 -3.01 1.18
C LEU A 125 8.36 -3.34 2.17
N TYR A 126 8.08 -3.18 3.45
CA TYR A 126 8.88 -3.73 4.55
C TYR A 126 8.09 -4.82 5.26
N LEU A 127 8.75 -5.91 5.61
CA LEU A 127 8.20 -7.00 6.43
C LEU A 127 9.07 -7.12 7.68
N THR A 128 8.43 -7.14 8.84
CA THR A 128 9.09 -7.25 10.15
C THR A 128 8.45 -8.36 10.96
N THR A 129 9.21 -8.99 11.85
CA THR A 129 8.71 -10.05 12.76
C THR A 129 8.18 -9.48 14.08
N SER A 130 8.42 -8.20 14.34
CA SER A 130 7.98 -7.47 15.52
C SER A 130 7.37 -6.14 15.08
N PRO A 131 6.35 -5.65 15.82
CA PRO A 131 5.78 -4.34 15.52
C PRO A 131 6.85 -3.26 15.52
N THR A 132 6.92 -2.51 14.44
CA THR A 132 7.90 -1.46 14.22
C THR A 132 7.19 -0.14 13.95
N ASP A 133 7.63 0.93 14.58
CA ASP A 133 7.23 2.28 14.17
C ASP A 133 7.99 2.66 12.90
N LEU A 134 7.32 2.73 11.74
CA LEU A 134 7.92 3.23 10.50
C LEU A 134 7.34 4.59 10.07
N SER A 135 6.71 5.31 11.00
CA SER A 135 6.07 6.60 10.72
C SER A 135 7.06 7.65 10.19
N CYS A 136 8.33 7.56 10.57
CA CYS A 136 9.38 8.49 10.13
C CYS A 136 9.69 8.43 8.61
N ILE A 137 9.25 7.37 7.94
CA ILE A 137 9.37 7.18 6.49
C ILE A 137 8.32 8.00 5.74
N SER A 138 7.13 8.18 6.31
CA SER A 138 6.06 8.97 5.70
C SER A 138 6.50 10.43 5.59
N ARG A 139 6.28 11.03 4.41
CA ARG A 139 6.64 12.41 4.10
C ARG A 139 5.54 13.04 3.25
N GLY A 140 5.09 14.23 3.64
CA GLY A 140 4.24 15.05 2.79
C GLY A 140 4.98 15.55 1.55
N SER A 141 4.26 16.24 0.67
CA SER A 141 4.84 16.88 -0.52
C SER A 141 6.05 17.75 -0.15
N ALA A 142 7.15 17.60 -0.88
CA ALA A 142 8.35 18.42 -0.67
C ALA A 142 8.12 19.90 -1.07
N PHE A 143 7.03 20.18 -1.78
CA PHE A 143 6.66 21.51 -2.29
C PHE A 143 5.74 22.27 -1.34
N GLU A 144 5.20 21.61 -0.31
CA GLU A 144 4.49 22.27 0.78
C GLU A 144 5.51 22.71 1.85
N SER A 145 5.39 23.94 2.34
CA SER A 145 6.39 24.53 3.23
C SER A 145 6.37 23.88 4.63
N ALA A 146 7.12 22.80 4.80
CA ALA A 146 7.54 22.29 6.10
C ALA A 146 9.05 22.12 6.11
N ARG A 147 9.77 23.22 6.37
CA ARG A 147 11.16 23.13 6.81
C ARG A 147 11.17 22.54 8.23
N GLY A 148 11.72 21.34 8.38
CA GLY A 148 11.98 20.77 9.70
C GLY A 148 12.63 19.39 9.61
N ALA A 149 13.94 19.32 9.82
CA ALA A 149 14.60 18.07 10.18
C ALA A 149 14.28 17.78 11.65
N GLY A 150 13.21 17.03 11.90
CA GLY A 150 12.98 16.40 13.20
C GLY A 150 13.96 15.25 13.39
N ALA A 151 14.47 15.08 14.62
CA ALA A 151 15.38 14.01 14.97
C ALA A 151 14.82 12.66 14.49
N SER A 152 15.56 11.98 13.62
CA SER A 152 15.30 10.59 13.29
C SER A 152 15.56 9.78 14.57
N ARG A 153 14.50 9.23 15.16
CA ARG A 153 14.68 8.13 16.10
C ARG A 153 15.30 7.01 15.27
N GLN A 154 16.56 6.65 15.55
CA GLN A 154 17.12 5.45 14.96
C GLN A 154 16.30 4.27 15.45
N ILE A 155 15.72 3.55 14.50
CA ILE A 155 14.96 2.34 14.77
C ILE A 155 15.89 1.23 14.30
N HIS A 156 16.11 0.25 15.16
CA HIS A 156 16.60 -1.07 14.76
C HIS A 156 15.36 -1.98 14.65
N PRO A 157 14.62 -1.96 13.53
CA PRO A 157 13.67 -3.02 13.29
C PRO A 157 14.43 -4.30 13.01
N ASP A 158 13.89 -5.41 13.51
CA ASP A 158 14.16 -6.73 12.97
C ASP A 158 13.48 -6.81 11.58
N ILE A 159 14.01 -6.08 10.60
CA ILE A 159 13.56 -6.15 9.21
C ILE A 159 13.91 -7.53 8.70
N TRP A 160 12.87 -8.33 8.50
CA TRP A 160 12.98 -9.68 7.99
C TRP A 160 13.09 -9.68 6.45
N GLY A 161 12.46 -8.72 5.78
CA GLY A 161 12.58 -8.56 4.34
C GLY A 161 12.09 -7.22 3.82
N SER A 162 12.48 -6.89 2.59
CA SER A 162 11.90 -5.74 1.87
C SER A 162 11.78 -6.01 0.38
N LYS A 163 10.81 -5.36 -0.26
CA LYS A 163 10.59 -5.42 -1.71
C LYS A 163 10.40 -4.02 -2.25
N LEU A 164 11.07 -3.69 -3.35
CA LEU A 164 10.87 -2.46 -4.12
C LEU A 164 10.17 -2.82 -5.43
N VAL A 165 9.18 -2.03 -5.84
CA VAL A 165 8.53 -2.17 -7.14
C VAL A 165 8.43 -0.80 -7.79
N THR A 166 8.86 -0.68 -9.04
CA THR A 166 8.78 0.56 -9.82
C THR A 166 7.49 0.59 -10.64
N VAL A 167 6.78 1.72 -10.60
CA VAL A 167 5.53 1.93 -11.32
C VAL A 167 5.77 2.98 -12.40
N PHE A 168 5.59 2.61 -13.66
CA PHE A 168 5.62 3.51 -14.80
C PHE A 168 4.20 3.80 -15.24
N MET A 169 3.84 5.07 -15.21
CA MET A 169 2.52 5.57 -15.57
C MET A 169 2.63 6.33 -16.89
N LYS A 170 1.66 6.14 -17.77
CA LYS A 170 1.52 6.92 -19.00
C LYS A 170 0.07 7.25 -19.29
N GLU A 171 -0.14 8.36 -19.99
CA GLU A 171 -1.43 8.69 -20.60
C GLU A 171 -1.80 7.61 -21.66
N ALA A 172 -3.10 7.47 -21.91
CA ALA A 172 -3.63 6.55 -22.93
C ALA A 172 -3.24 6.94 -24.36
#